data_AF-A0A0U5IJ92-F1
#
_entry.id   AF-A0A0U5IJ92-F1
#
_cell.length_a   1.000
_cell.length_b   1.000
_cell.length_c   1.000
_cell.angle_alpha   90.00
_cell.angle_beta   90.00
_cell.angle_gamma   90.00
#
_symmetry.space_group_name_H-M   'P 1'
#
loop_
_entity.id
_entity.type
_entity.pdbx_description
1 polymer ?
#
loop_
_entity_poly.entity_id
_entity_poly.type
_entity_poly.pdbx_seq_one_letter_code
_entity_poly.pdbx_strand_id
1 'polypeptide(L)' 'MEWVADCYQSDYRDAPSDGRARTDGPCTYRVARGGAFNRPSSSMRTYVRARFVPETRLDMLGFRIARDL' A
#
# COMPACT_ATOMS: atom_id res chain seq x y z
N MET A 1 -5.11 6.76 -5.10
CA MET A 1 -4.53 5.70 -4.23
C MET A 1 -3.17 6.15 -3.80
N GLU A 2 -2.70 5.63 -2.68
CA GLU A 2 -1.51 6.14 -2.02
C GLU A 2 -0.53 5.03 -1.73
N TRP A 3 0.73 5.24 -2.09
CA TRP A 3 1.84 4.42 -1.66
C TRP A 3 1.93 4.35 -0.14
N VAL A 4 2.22 3.16 0.38
CA VAL A 4 2.62 2.94 1.77
C VAL A 4 3.98 2.24 1.81
N ALA A 5 4.66 2.30 2.96
CA ALA A 5 6.00 1.76 3.11
C ALA A 5 6.06 0.23 3.01
N ASP A 6 4.95 -0.48 3.23
CA ASP A 6 4.90 -1.94 3.23
C ASP A 6 5.27 -2.57 1.88
N CYS A 7 6.08 -3.62 1.93
CA CYS A 7 6.21 -4.61 0.89
C CYS A 7 4.94 -5.47 0.83
N TYR A 8 4.45 -5.76 -0.37
CA TYR A 8 3.26 -6.58 -0.53
C TYR A 8 3.55 -8.04 -0.20
N GLN A 9 2.72 -8.61 0.66
CA GLN A 9 2.63 -10.04 0.96
C GLN A 9 1.18 -10.50 0.78
N SER A 10 0.97 -11.73 0.31
CA SER A 10 -0.38 -12.25 -0.02
C SER A 10 -1.32 -12.32 1.18
N ASP A 11 -0.76 -12.42 2.38
CA ASP A 11 -1.48 -12.52 3.63
C ASP A 11 -0.78 -11.68 4.71
N TYR A 12 -1.30 -11.78 5.94
CA TYR A 12 -0.82 -11.04 7.11
C TYR A 12 -0.09 -11.93 8.11
N ARG A 13 0.31 -13.17 7.74
CA ARG A 13 1.16 -13.97 8.62
C ARG A 13 2.45 -13.21 8.88
N ASP A 14 2.84 -13.14 10.14
CA ASP A 14 4.04 -12.47 10.63
C ASP A 14 4.08 -10.94 10.37
N ALA A 15 2.93 -10.32 10.06
CA ALA A 15 2.87 -8.87 9.93
C ALA A 15 3.13 -8.19 11.30
N PRO A 16 3.90 -7.07 11.33
CA PRO A 16 4.10 -6.31 12.56
C PRO A 16 2.77 -5.86 13.18
N SER A 17 2.66 -5.97 14.50
CA SER A 17 1.49 -5.52 15.28
C SER A 17 1.70 -4.18 15.99
N ASP A 18 2.85 -3.54 15.78
CA ASP A 18 3.30 -2.30 16.44
C ASP A 18 3.25 -1.07 15.51
N GLY A 19 2.62 -1.20 14.34
CA GLY A 19 2.49 -0.12 13.36
C GLY A 19 3.73 0.12 12.50
N ARG A 20 4.83 -0.62 12.71
CA ARG A 20 5.97 -0.55 11.78
C ARG A 20 5.59 -1.10 10.41
N ALA A 21 6.20 -0.54 9.37
CA ALA A 21 6.02 -1.01 8.02
C ALA A 21 6.51 -2.46 7.87
N ARG A 22 5.74 -3.27 7.13
CA ARG A 22 6.16 -4.62 6.77
C ARG A 22 7.20 -4.58 5.65
N THR A 23 8.48 -4.75 5.97
CA THR A 23 9.57 -4.69 4.97
C THR A 23 10.26 -6.02 4.73
N ASP A 24 9.75 -7.12 5.31
CA ASP A 24 10.23 -8.47 5.10
C ASP A 24 9.79 -9.02 3.72
N GLY A 25 10.77 -9.54 2.97
CA GLY A 25 10.56 -10.24 1.71
C GLY A 25 11.23 -9.60 0.49
N PRO A 26 10.94 -10.11 -0.73
CA PRO A 26 11.60 -9.65 -1.96
C PRO A 26 11.26 -8.21 -2.34
N CYS A 27 10.20 -7.64 -1.75
CA CYS A 27 9.75 -6.26 -2.00
C CYS A 27 9.55 -5.89 -3.48
N THR A 28 9.28 -6.89 -4.34
CA THR A 28 9.00 -6.72 -5.77
C THR A 28 7.80 -5.80 -6.01
N TYR A 29 6.84 -5.81 -5.08
CA TYR A 29 5.70 -4.91 -5.10
C TYR A 29 5.59 -4.18 -3.77
N ARG A 30 5.23 -2.90 -3.84
CA ARG A 30 4.81 -2.09 -2.68
C ARG A 30 3.29 -2.00 -2.64
N VAL A 31 2.74 -1.83 -1.45
CA VAL A 31 1.30 -1.71 -1.24
C VAL A 31 0.84 -0.30 -1.60
N ALA A 32 -0.36 -0.21 -2.20
CA ALA A 32 -1.09 1.05 -2.34
C ALA A 32 -2.52 0.91 -1.77
N ARG A 33 -3.01 1.96 -1.10
CA ARG A 33 -4.31 1.96 -0.38
C ARG A 33 -5.23 3.10 -0.84
N GLY A 34 -6.50 3.04 -0.43
CA GLY A 34 -7.43 4.18 -0.48
C GLY A 34 -8.24 4.39 -1.76
N GLY A 35 -8.15 3.49 -2.76
CA GLY A 35 -8.86 3.65 -4.04
C GLY A 35 -8.37 4.87 -4.85
N ALA A 36 -9.03 5.22 -5.95
CA ALA A 36 -8.65 6.40 -6.76
C ALA A 36 -9.87 6.94 -7.54
N PHE A 37 -9.76 8.15 -8.11
CA PHE A 37 -10.90 8.80 -8.79
C PHE A 37 -11.45 8.01 -9.99
N ASN A 38 -10.66 7.12 -10.60
CA ASN A 38 -11.04 6.28 -11.74
C ASN A 38 -11.30 4.81 -11.38
N ARG A 39 -11.42 4.47 -10.09
CA ARG A 39 -11.61 3.08 -9.63
C ARG A 39 -13.03 2.88 -9.07
N PRO A 40 -13.58 1.66 -9.15
CA PRO A 40 -14.89 1.37 -8.59
C PRO A 40 -14.89 1.54 -7.06
N SER A 41 -16.07 1.80 -6.49
CA SER A 41 -16.27 1.97 -5.04
C SER A 41 -15.77 0.80 -4.21
N SER A 42 -15.80 -0.42 -4.76
CA SER A 42 -15.25 -1.63 -4.11
C SER A 42 -13.76 -1.51 -3.79
N SER A 43 -12.99 -0.76 -4.60
CA SER A 43 -11.56 -0.52 -4.36
C SER A 43 -11.26 0.42 -3.19
N MET A 44 -12.27 1.17 -2.73
CA MET A 44 -12.16 2.11 -1.61
C MET A 44 -12.38 1.45 -0.24
N ARG A 45 -12.75 0.16 -0.20
CA ARG A 45 -12.92 -0.56 1.07
C ARG A 45 -11.58 -0.60 1.82
N THR A 46 -11.61 -0.39 3.13
CA THR A 46 -10.42 -0.22 3.98
C THR A 46 -9.47 -1.42 3.98
N TYR A 47 -9.97 -2.63 3.70
CA TYR A 47 -9.17 -3.85 3.64
C TYR A 47 -8.53 -4.11 2.27
N VAL A 48 -8.90 -3.37 1.22
CA VAL A 48 -8.34 -3.59 -0.13
C VAL A 48 -6.89 -3.13 -0.16
N ARG A 49 -6.06 -3.97 -0.79
CA ARG A 49 -4.62 -3.77 -0.96
C ARG A 49 -4.30 -3.85 -2.45
N ALA A 50 -4.07 -2.71 -3.08
CA ALA A 50 -3.47 -2.69 -4.40
C ALA A 50 -1.95 -2.90 -4.28
N ARG A 51 -1.31 -3.30 -5.37
CA ARG A 51 0.14 -3.51 -5.41
C ARG A 51 0.70 -3.13 -6.77
N PHE A 52 1.87 -2.50 -6.76
CA PHE A 52 2.58 -2.07 -7.96
C PHE A 52 4.09 -2.22 -7.74
N VAL A 53 4.86 -2.39 -8.81
CA VAL A 53 6.33 -2.35 -8.73
C VAL A 53 6.77 -0.93 -8.33
N PRO A 54 7.84 -0.75 -7.54
CA PRO A 54 8.22 0.56 -6.95
C PRO A 54 8.36 1.71 -7.96
N GLU A 55 8.74 1.39 -9.20
CA GLU A 55 8.99 2.37 -10.27
C GLU A 55 7.71 2.86 -10.95
N THR A 56 6.55 2.29 -10.60
CA THR A 56 5.25 2.62 -11.20
C THR A 56 4.87 4.08 -10.94
N ARG A 57 4.53 4.80 -12.01
CA ARG A 57 4.02 6.18 -11.97
C ARG A 57 2.71 6.25 -12.71
N LEU A 58 1.64 6.62 -12.00
CA LEU A 58 0.29 6.77 -12.54
C LEU A 58 -0.29 8.07 -11.96
N ASP A 59 -1.06 8.79 -12.77
CA ASP A 59 -1.85 9.97 -12.34
C ASP A 59 -2.78 9.69 -11.15
N MET A 60 -3.21 8.44 -11.01
CA MET A 60 -4.06 7.93 -9.93
C MET A 60 -3.33 7.64 -8.62
N LEU A 61 -2.00 7.57 -8.63
CA LEU A 61 -1.17 6.98 -7.58
C LEU A 61 -0.25 8.04 -6.98
N GLY A 62 -0.63 8.54 -5.81
CA GLY A 62 0.14 9.49 -5.01
C GLY A 62 0.70 8.86 -3.73
N PHE A 63 0.90 9.67 -2.71
CA PHE A 63 1.31 9.25 -1.36
C PHE A 63 0.84 10.28 -0.33
N ARG A 64 0.79 9.88 0.95
CA ARG A 64 0.64 10.79 2.08
C ARG A 64 1.88 10.69 2.97
N ILE A 65 2.25 11.81 3.57
CA ILE A 65 3.37 11.88 4.50
C ILE A 65 2.84 11.59 5.91
N ALA A 66 3.56 10.74 6.64
CA ALA A 66 3.40 10.56 8.07
C ALA A 66 4.60 11.19 8.78
N ARG A 67 4.38 11.69 10.00
CA ARG A 67 5.42 12.28 10.86
C ARG A 67 5.14 11.87 12.30
N ASP A 68 6.19 11.47 13.01
CA ASP A 68 6.13 11.25 14.45
C ASP A 68 5.86 12.55 15.22
N LEU A 69 5.30 12.42 16.43
CA LEU A 69 4.94 13.54 17.31
C LEU A 69 6.17 14.11 18.02
#